data_AF-A0A952K3B3-F1
#
_entry.id   AF-A0A952K3B3-F1
#
_cell.length_a   1.000
_cell.length_b   1.000
_cell.length_c   1.000
_cell.angle_alpha   90.00
_cell.angle_beta   90.00
_cell.angle_gamma   90.00
#
_symmetry.space_group_name_H-M   'P 1'
#
loop_
_entity.id
_entity.type
_entity.pdbx_description
1 polymer ?
#
loop_
_entity_poly.entity_id
_entity_poly.type
_entity_poly.pdbx_seq_one_letter_code
_entity_poly.pdbx_strand_id
1 'polypeptide(L)' 'MAEHGLILATGAGGGIGGVGGKVVALLRQRGQAVRAMAHHDDDRADALRAFGAEVVVGDLTRPADVATALDS' A
#
# COMPACT_ATOMS: atom_id res chain seq x y z
N MET A 1 -11.30 -18.26 -12.79
CA MET A 1 -10.89 -17.70 -11.48
C MET A 1 -10.50 -16.27 -11.78
N ALA A 2 -11.19 -15.26 -11.24
CA ALA A 2 -10.71 -13.90 -11.40
C ALA A 2 -9.28 -13.90 -10.83
N GLU A 3 -8.32 -13.57 -11.68
CA GLU A 3 -7.00 -13.14 -11.22
C GLU A 3 -7.29 -12.11 -10.13
N HIS A 4 -6.94 -12.40 -8.88
CA HIS A 4 -7.20 -11.43 -7.82
C HIS A 4 -6.24 -10.28 -8.10
N GLY A 5 -6.77 -9.27 -8.80
CA GLY A 5 -6.01 -8.11 -9.22
C GLY A 5 -5.33 -7.47 -8.01
N LEU A 6 -4.17 -6.87 -8.26
CA LEU A 6 -3.40 -6.14 -7.27
C LEU A 6 -4.30 -5.19 -6.45
N ILE A 7 -4.25 -5.29 -5.13
CA ILE A 7 -4.96 -4.36 -4.24
C ILE A 7 -4.04 -3.18 -3.97
N LEU A 8 -4.41 -1.99 -4.42
CA LEU A 8 -3.75 -0.73 -4.02
C LEU A 8 -4.35 -0.22 -2.71
N ALA A 9 -3.53 -0.16 -1.65
CA ALA A 9 -3.87 0.38 -0.35
C ALA A 9 -3.34 1.82 -0.21
N THR A 10 -4.24 2.77 0.02
CA THR A 10 -3.92 4.18 0.27
C THR A 10 -4.11 4.50 1.75
N GLY A 11 -3.37 5.50 2.29
CA GLY A 11 -3.41 5.81 3.72
C GLY A 11 -2.90 4.68 4.63
N ALA A 12 -2.18 3.72 4.06
CA ALA A 12 -1.75 2.49 4.71
C ALA A 12 -0.69 2.71 5.79
N GLY A 13 0.15 3.73 5.64
CA GLY A 13 1.20 4.09 6.60
C GLY A 13 0.72 4.75 7.90
N GLY A 14 -0.60 4.79 8.15
CA GLY A 14 -1.33 5.37 9.29
C GLY A 14 -0.55 5.97 10.49
N GLY A 15 -1.02 7.12 10.97
CA GLY A 15 -0.64 7.70 12.27
C GLY A 15 -1.42 7.10 13.45
N ILE A 16 -1.51 7.84 14.55
CA ILE A 16 -2.23 7.42 15.77
C ILE A 16 -3.69 7.04 15.43
N GLY A 17 -4.11 5.85 15.82
CA GLY A 17 -5.47 5.33 15.55
C GLY A 17 -5.68 4.75 14.15
N GLY A 18 -4.66 4.71 13.30
CA GLY A 18 -4.75 4.17 11.94
C GLY A 18 -4.95 2.64 11.90
N VAL A 19 -5.80 2.17 10.98
CA VAL A 19 -6.03 0.73 10.72
C VAL A 19 -5.42 0.24 9.41
N GLY A 20 -4.91 1.14 8.57
CA GLY A 20 -4.40 0.82 7.22
C GLY A 20 -3.30 -0.25 7.22
N GLY A 21 -2.29 -0.12 8.07
CA GLY A 21 -1.22 -1.11 8.17
C GLY A 21 -1.72 -2.50 8.60
N LYS A 22 -2.73 -2.55 9.49
CA LYS A 22 -3.36 -3.83 9.88
C LYS A 22 -4.10 -4.48 8.71
N VAL A 23 -4.81 -3.68 7.90
CA VAL A 23 -5.49 -4.18 6.69
C VAL A 23 -4.48 -4.76 5.71
N VAL A 24 -3.37 -4.06 5.45
CA VAL A 24 -2.28 -4.54 4.57
C VAL A 24 -1.71 -5.86 5.07
N ALA A 25 -1.36 -5.94 6.37
CA ALA A 25 -0.85 -7.17 6.96
C ALA A 25 -1.85 -8.34 6.82
N LEU A 26 -3.13 -8.11 7.08
CA LEU A 26 -4.18 -9.12 6.97
C LEU A 26 -4.44 -9.59 5.53
N LEU A 27 -4.32 -8.70 4.55
CA LEU A 27 -4.44 -9.04 3.12
C LEU A 27 -3.23 -9.86 2.65
N ARG A 28 -2.01 -9.46 3.05
CA ARG A 28 -0.79 -10.21 2.74
C ARG A 28 -0.75 -11.59 3.39
N GLN A 29 -1.20 -11.71 4.65
CA GLN A 29 -1.36 -13.00 5.32
C GLN A 29 -2.36 -13.93 4.60
N ARG A 30 -3.33 -13.37 3.87
CA ARG A 30 -4.29 -14.13 3.03
C ARG A 30 -3.76 -14.42 1.62
N GLY A 31 -2.49 -14.16 1.36
CA GLY A 31 -1.86 -14.40 0.06
C GLY A 31 -2.28 -13.43 -1.05
N GLN A 32 -2.93 -12.31 -0.70
CA GLN A 32 -3.31 -11.30 -1.70
C GLN A 32 -2.09 -10.48 -2.13
N ALA A 33 -2.04 -10.08 -3.40
CA ALA A 33 -1.10 -9.10 -3.88
C ALA A 33 -1.53 -7.71 -3.38
N VAL A 34 -0.64 -7.03 -2.64
CA VAL A 34 -0.93 -5.70 -2.09
C VAL A 34 0.21 -4.77 -2.45
N ARG A 35 -0.15 -3.64 -3.03
CA ARG A 35 0.69 -2.46 -3.19
C ARG A 35 0.18 -1.39 -2.24
N ALA A 36 1.06 -0.67 -1.58
CA ALA A 36 0.70 0.43 -0.70
C ALA A 36 1.34 1.73 -1.19
N MET A 37 0.54 2.77 -1.30
CA MET A 37 1.03 4.10 -1.64
C MET A 37 1.35 4.87 -0.36
N ALA A 38 2.61 5.26 -0.19
CA ALA A 38 3.09 6.07 0.92
C ALA A 38 3.46 7.47 0.44
N HIS A 39 3.16 8.50 1.24
CA HIS A 39 3.53 9.87 0.86
C HIS A 39 5.04 10.12 0.95
N HIS A 40 5.70 9.47 1.91
CA HIS A 40 7.14 9.58 2.13
C HIS A 40 7.76 8.19 2.28
N ASP A 41 9.04 8.08 1.94
CA ASP A 41 9.84 6.87 2.16
C ASP A 41 10.44 6.91 3.57
N ASP A 42 9.63 6.59 4.57
CA ASP A 42 9.98 6.65 5.99
C ASP A 42 9.66 5.32 6.71
N ASP A 43 9.77 5.31 8.04
CA ASP A 43 9.49 4.14 8.88
C ASP A 43 8.11 3.50 8.60
N ARG A 44 7.13 4.29 8.13
CA ARG A 44 5.81 3.76 7.77
C ARG A 44 5.87 2.99 6.46
N ALA A 45 6.64 3.47 5.48
CA ALA A 45 6.91 2.73 4.25
C ALA A 45 7.63 1.41 4.56
N ASP A 46 8.62 1.44 5.46
CA ASP A 46 9.36 0.25 5.87
C ASP A 46 8.47 -0.78 6.59
N ALA A 47 7.55 -0.34 7.45
CA ALA A 47 6.57 -1.23 8.06
C ALA A 47 5.68 -1.93 7.01
N LEU A 48 5.26 -1.22 5.96
CA LEU A 48 4.46 -1.79 4.87
C LEU A 48 5.25 -2.83 4.06
N ARG A 49 6.53 -2.54 3.77
CA ARG A 49 7.45 -3.50 3.14
C ARG A 49 7.65 -4.74 4.01
N ALA A 50 7.77 -4.57 5.33
CA ALA A 50 7.90 -5.67 6.28
C ALA A 50 6.66 -6.59 6.31
N PHE A 51 5.47 -6.06 6.03
CA PHE A 51 4.27 -6.88 5.80
C PHE A 51 4.25 -7.58 4.44
N GLY A 52 5.27 -7.35 3.61
CA GLY A 52 5.42 -7.92 2.28
C GLY A 52 4.62 -7.20 1.20
N ALA A 53 4.12 -6.00 1.46
CA ALA A 53 3.49 -5.18 0.44
C ALA A 53 4.55 -4.55 -0.48
N GLU A 54 4.22 -4.41 -1.76
CA GLU A 54 4.95 -3.50 -2.63
C GLU A 54 4.68 -2.07 -2.15
N VAL A 55 5.68 -1.20 -2.13
CA VAL A 55 5.50 0.20 -1.73
C VAL A 55 5.85 1.13 -2.87
N VAL A 56 4.89 1.97 -3.24
CA VAL A 56 5.09 3.09 -4.16
C VAL A 56 5.06 4.38 -3.36
N VAL A 57 6.06 5.22 -3.55
CA VAL A 57 6.13 6.54 -2.90
C VAL A 57 5.55 7.58 -3.85
N GLY A 58 4.59 8.36 -3.37
CA GLY A 58 3.94 9.41 -4.16
C GLY A 58 2.84 10.12 -3.40
N ASP A 59 2.41 11.25 -3.94
CA ASP A 59 1.38 12.10 -3.36
C ASP A 59 0.01 11.79 -3.97
N LEU A 60 -0.96 11.35 -3.15
CA LEU A 60 -2.31 11.02 -3.58
C LEU A 60 -3.07 12.21 -4.19
N THR A 61 -2.60 13.45 -3.95
CA THR A 61 -3.18 14.65 -4.54
C THR A 61 -2.63 14.95 -5.94
N ARG A 62 -1.61 14.20 -6.39
CA ARG A 62 -1.01 14.33 -7.73
C ARG A 62 -1.49 13.18 -8.63
N PRO A 63 -2.27 13.47 -9.70
CA PRO A 63 -2.80 12.42 -10.56
C PRO A 63 -1.74 11.53 -11.22
N ALA A 64 -0.56 12.06 -11.52
CA ALA A 64 0.54 11.29 -12.12
C ALA A 64 1.11 10.23 -11.17
N ASP A 65 1.19 10.54 -9.88
CA ASP A 65 1.67 9.61 -8.86
C ASP A 65 0.65 8.49 -8.65
N VAL A 66 -0.64 8.82 -8.70
CA VAL A 66 -1.73 7.83 -8.65
C VAL A 66 -1.71 6.92 -9.87
N ALA A 67 -1.51 7.47 -11.07
CA ALA A 67 -1.38 6.68 -12.30
C ALA A 67 -0.22 5.68 -12.18
N THR A 68 0.95 6.15 -11.75
CA THR A 68 2.12 5.30 -11.50
C THR A 68 1.81 4.19 -10.49
N ALA A 69 1.03 4.48 -9.44
CA ALA A 69 0.64 3.49 -8.44
C ALA A 69 -0.37 2.45 -8.95
N LEU A 70 -1.11 2.74 -10.03
CA LEU A 70 -2.08 1.84 -10.65
C LEU A 70 -1.50 1.01 -11.81
N ASP A 71 -0.40 1.46 -12.41
CA ASP A 71 0.25 0.76 -13.52
C ASP A 71 0.84 -0.59 -13.09
N SER A 72 0.81 -1.58 -13.99
CA SER A 72 1.15 -2.99 -13.70
C SER A 72 2.64 -3.26 -13.63
#